data_AF-A0A9E8SN60-F1
#
_entry.id   AF-A0A9E8SN60-F1
#
_cell.length_a   1.000
_cell.length_b   1.000
_cell.length_c   1.000
_cell.angle_alpha   90.00
_cell.angle_beta   90.00
_cell.angle_gamma   90.00
#
_symmetry.space_group_name_H-M   'P 1'
#
loop_
_entity.id
_entity.type
_entity.pdbx_description
1 polymer ?
#
loop_
_entity_poly.entity_id
_entity_poly.type
_entity_poly.pdbx_seq_one_letter_code
_entity_poly.pdbx_strand_id
1 'polypeptide(L)'
;MENTKPNPSKVYFTAMAAFWFIFGVITTFFPALMNMFQTEVGVNAVTTYSDHIWRHDGLDILSISVLLLAISREAASRNLFRAAAVVALLVTTAIMSSIFTTPYWNMLFLVPGISCLAFAVWGFMLSAKVK
;
A
#
# COMPACT_ATOMS: atom_id res chain seq x y z
N MET A 1 10.53 -34.70 6.07
CA MET A 1 10.40 -33.25 5.82
C MET A 1 9.06 -32.82 6.35
N GLU A 2 9.05 -32.16 7.51
CA GLU A 2 7.84 -31.67 8.13
C GLU A 2 7.20 -30.63 7.21
N ASN A 3 5.97 -30.88 6.77
CA ASN A 3 5.23 -30.01 5.87
C ASN A 3 4.75 -28.80 6.68
N THR A 4 5.69 -27.90 7.01
CA THR A 4 5.44 -26.67 7.77
C THR A 4 4.63 -25.73 6.89
N LYS A 5 3.30 -25.87 6.94
CA LYS A 5 2.39 -24.94 6.28
C LYS A 5 2.79 -23.52 6.69
N PRO A 6 2.93 -22.59 5.73
CA PRO A 6 3.38 -21.24 6.04
C PRO A 6 2.37 -20.56 6.98
N ASN A 7 2.87 -19.89 8.02
CA ASN A 7 2.05 -19.15 8.97
C ASN A 7 1.24 -18.07 8.22
N PRO A 8 -0.11 -18.17 8.18
CA PRO A 8 -0.94 -17.27 7.40
C PRO A 8 -0.75 -15.79 7.75
N SER A 9 -0.52 -15.49 9.03
CA SER A 9 -0.24 -14.13 9.51
C SER A 9 1.05 -13.58 8.91
N LYS A 10 2.12 -14.38 8.98
CA LYS A 10 3.42 -14.00 8.44
C LYS A 10 3.32 -13.71 6.94
N VAL A 11 2.67 -14.59 6.18
CA VAL A 11 2.51 -14.43 4.73
C VAL A 11 1.72 -13.16 4.40
N TYR A 12 0.59 -12.95 5.06
CA TYR A 12 -0.26 -11.79 4.84
C TYR A 12 0.45 -10.46 5.11
N PHE A 13 1.03 -10.30 6.30
CA PHE A 13 1.69 -9.05 6.68
C PHE A 13 3.00 -8.82 5.92
N THR A 14 3.74 -9.88 5.57
CA THR A 14 4.93 -9.75 4.69
C THR A 14 4.54 -9.30 3.29
N ALA A 15 3.47 -9.86 2.71
CA ALA A 15 2.99 -9.47 1.40
C ALA A 15 2.51 -8.02 1.38
N MET A 16 1.74 -7.60 2.39
CA MET A 16 1.35 -6.19 2.55
C MET A 16 2.57 -5.28 2.70
N ALA A 17 3.56 -5.68 3.50
CA ALA A 17 4.76 -4.89 3.70
C ALA A 17 5.59 -4.76 2.42
N ALA A 18 5.76 -5.84 1.65
CA ALA A 18 6.50 -5.80 0.39
C ALA A 18 5.81 -4.90 -0.64
N PHE A 19 4.47 -5.00 -0.74
CA PHE A 19 3.67 -4.14 -1.59
C PHE A 19 3.87 -2.66 -1.23
N TRP A 20 3.70 -2.32 0.04
CA TRP A 20 3.87 -0.93 0.50
C TRP A 20 5.31 -0.44 0.38
N PHE A 21 6.30 -1.32 0.56
CA PHE A 21 7.70 -0.96 0.41
C PHE A 21 8.01 -0.57 -1.04
N ILE A 22 7.64 -1.41 -1.99
CA ILE A 22 7.85 -1.14 -3.42
C ILE A 22 7.11 0.15 -3.82
N PHE A 23 5.85 0.28 -3.38
CA PHE A 23 5.06 1.46 -3.68
C PHE A 23 5.66 2.73 -3.07
N GLY A 24 6.13 2.66 -1.81
CA GLY A 24 6.81 3.74 -1.11
C GLY A 24 8.10 4.16 -1.83
N VAL A 25 8.94 3.21 -2.22
CA VAL A 25 10.16 3.48 -3.00
C VAL A 25 9.82 4.19 -4.32
N ILE A 26 8.87 3.66 -5.09
CA ILE A 26 8.43 4.30 -6.34
C ILE A 26 8.00 5.74 -6.06
N THR A 27 7.14 5.94 -5.07
CA THR A 27 6.56 7.23 -4.72
C THR A 27 7.61 8.24 -4.27
N THR A 28 8.56 7.83 -3.41
CA THR A 28 9.64 8.69 -2.90
C THR A 28 10.56 9.15 -4.02
N PHE A 29 10.94 8.26 -4.95
CA PHE A 29 11.87 8.61 -6.03
C PHE A 29 11.18 9.18 -7.27
N PHE A 30 9.85 9.07 -7.37
CA PHE A 30 9.09 9.50 -8.54
C PHE A 30 9.28 10.97 -8.88
N PRO A 31 9.22 11.94 -7.93
CA PRO A 31 9.47 13.34 -8.24
C PRO A 31 10.87 13.60 -8.80
N ALA A 32 11.89 12.93 -8.25
CA ALA A 32 13.27 13.06 -8.70
C ALA A 32 13.44 12.51 -10.14
N LEU A 33 12.82 11.36 -10.44
CA LEU A 33 12.82 10.79 -11.80
C LEU A 33 12.13 11.72 -12.80
N MET A 34 10.98 12.30 -12.46
CA MET A 34 10.26 13.21 -13.35
C MET A 34 11.03 14.52 -13.59
N ASN A 35 11.71 15.04 -12.57
CA ASN A 35 12.58 16.21 -12.69
C ASN A 35 13.76 15.98 -13.66
N MET A 36 14.25 14.75 -13.80
CA MET A 36 15.33 14.44 -14.76
C MET A 36 14.91 14.61 -16.21
N PHE A 37 13.61 14.49 -16.53
CA PHE A 37 13.13 14.65 -17.90
C PHE A 37 12.98 16.13 -18.31
N GLN A 38 13.01 17.08 -17.37
CA GLN A 38 12.93 18.54 -17.59
C GLN A 38 11.83 19.01 -18.56
N THR A 39 10.77 18.22 -18.73
CA THR A 39 9.63 18.58 -19.59
C THR A 39 8.57 19.30 -18.78
N GLU A 40 7.77 20.16 -19.44
CA GLU A 40 6.62 20.83 -18.84
C GLU A 40 5.62 19.82 -18.24
N VAL A 41 5.47 18.65 -18.88
CA VAL A 41 4.68 17.51 -18.38
C VAL A 41 5.28 16.91 -17.11
N GLY A 42 6.61 16.78 -17.03
CA GLY A 42 7.31 16.28 -15.85
C GLY A 42 7.20 17.22 -14.65
N VAL A 43 7.35 18.53 -14.88
CA VAL A 43 7.22 19.55 -13.82
C VAL A 43 5.79 19.62 -13.29
N ASN A 44 4.77 19.59 -14.16
CA ASN A 44 3.37 19.59 -13.74
C ASN A 44 2.94 18.27 -13.08
N ALA A 45 3.54 17.14 -13.47
CA ALA A 45 3.32 15.86 -12.82
C ALA A 45 3.86 15.87 -11.38
N VAL A 46 5.03 16.46 -11.13
CA VAL A 46 5.63 16.55 -9.78
C VAL A 46 4.75 17.34 -8.82
N THR A 47 4.30 18.53 -9.21
CA THR A 47 3.48 19.40 -8.35
C THR A 47 2.12 18.79 -8.05
N THR A 48 1.41 18.29 -9.07
CA THR A 48 0.09 17.68 -8.88
C THR A 48 0.16 16.36 -8.09
N TYR A 49 1.21 15.57 -8.31
CA TYR A 49 1.43 14.30 -7.60
C TYR A 49 1.80 14.54 -6.12
N SER A 50 2.68 15.49 -5.84
CA SER A 50 3.11 15.83 -4.48
C SER A 50 1.97 16.41 -3.64
N ASP A 51 1.10 17.24 -4.24
CA ASP A 51 0.02 17.91 -3.53
C ASP A 51 -1.18 16.99 -3.20
N HIS A 52 -1.39 15.95 -4.00
CA HIS A 52 -2.57 15.08 -3.86
C HIS A 52 -2.32 13.79 -3.11
N ILE A 53 -1.09 13.29 -3.11
CA ILE A 53 -0.90 11.90 -2.73
C ILE A 53 -0.29 11.77 -1.33
N TRP A 54 0.76 12.51 -0.94
CA TRP A 54 1.37 12.28 0.38
C TRP A 54 2.06 13.51 0.99
N ARG A 55 1.73 13.79 2.26
CA ARG A 55 2.54 14.66 3.11
C ARG A 55 3.78 13.83 3.49
N HIS A 56 5.00 14.35 3.33
CA HIS A 56 6.28 13.76 3.78
C HIS A 56 7.06 12.81 2.81
N ASP A 57 7.04 13.06 1.50
CA ASP A 57 7.97 12.42 0.52
C ASP A 57 7.96 10.88 0.49
N GLY A 58 6.85 10.24 0.90
CA GLY A 58 6.69 8.78 0.91
C GLY A 58 7.38 8.05 2.09
N LEU A 59 8.00 8.79 3.02
CA LEU A 59 8.61 8.20 4.23
C LEU A 59 7.57 7.55 5.17
N ASP A 60 6.36 8.09 5.17
CA ASP A 60 5.20 7.54 5.87
C ASP A 60 4.83 6.14 5.37
N ILE A 61 4.84 5.92 4.04
CA ILE A 61 4.58 4.62 3.41
C ILE A 61 5.68 3.59 3.74
N LEU A 62 6.94 4.03 3.70
CA LEU A 62 8.06 3.17 4.08
C LEU A 62 7.97 2.76 5.57
N SER A 63 7.55 3.69 6.43
CA SER A 63 7.34 3.42 7.86
C SER A 63 6.23 2.40 8.10
N ILE A 64 5.11 2.48 7.35
CA ILE A 64 4.05 1.46 7.37
C ILE A 64 4.60 0.08 6.98
N SER A 65 5.48 0.02 5.99
CA SER A 65 6.10 -1.23 5.53
C SER A 65 6.94 -1.89 6.63
N VAL A 66 7.73 -1.09 7.36
CA VAL A 66 8.50 -1.57 8.51
C VAL A 66 7.59 -2.07 9.63
N LEU A 67 6.51 -1.33 9.93
CA LEU A 67 5.52 -1.74 10.93
C LEU A 67 4.86 -3.08 10.56
N LEU A 68 4.45 -3.25 9.31
CA LEU A 68 3.86 -4.50 8.82
C LEU A 68 4.85 -5.68 8.89
N LEU A 69 6.13 -5.44 8.57
CA LEU A 69 7.18 -6.45 8.77
C LEU A 69 7.37 -6.81 10.24
N ALA A 70 7.33 -5.84 11.15
CA ALA A 70 7.40 -6.11 12.58
C ALA A 70 6.21 -6.98 13.02
N ILE A 71 4.98 -6.61 12.62
CA ILE A 71 3.76 -7.37 12.90
C ILE A 71 3.81 -8.79 12.31
N SER A 72 4.46 -8.98 11.16
CA SER A 72 4.57 -10.30 10.51
C SER A 72 5.30 -11.36 11.34
N ARG A 73 6.07 -10.93 12.36
CA ARG A 73 6.81 -11.81 13.27
C ARG A 73 5.96 -12.29 14.44
N GLU A 74 4.80 -11.68 14.66
CA GLU A 74 3.93 -11.94 15.81
C GLU A 74 2.72 -12.80 15.43
N ALA A 75 2.12 -13.44 16.44
CA ALA A 75 0.85 -14.13 16.27
C ALA A 75 -0.29 -13.10 16.17
N ALA A 76 -0.76 -12.87 14.95
CA ALA A 76 -1.83 -11.90 14.72
C ALA A 76 -3.20 -12.38 15.23
N SER A 77 -3.84 -11.54 16.03
CA SER A 77 -5.20 -11.77 16.52
C SER A 77 -6.26 -11.52 15.45
N ARG A 78 -7.48 -12.04 15.66
CA ARG A 78 -8.64 -11.75 14.80
C ARG A 78 -8.87 -10.24 14.62
N ASN A 79 -8.73 -9.47 15.70
CA ASN A 79 -8.93 -8.01 15.66
C ASN A 79 -7.85 -7.30 14.84
N LEU A 80 -6.61 -7.78 14.90
CA LEU A 80 -5.52 -7.22 14.11
C LEU A 80 -5.74 -7.42 12.62
N PHE A 81 -6.19 -8.61 12.19
CA PHE A 81 -6.57 -8.85 10.80
C PHE A 81 -7.73 -7.98 10.34
N ARG A 82 -8.76 -7.78 11.17
CA ARG A 82 -9.88 -6.87 10.87
C ARG A 82 -9.42 -5.43 10.74
N ALA A 83 -8.59 -4.96 11.67
CA ALA A 83 -8.04 -3.61 11.62
C ALA A 83 -7.24 -3.40 10.33
N ALA A 84 -6.34 -4.33 9.99
CA ALA A 84 -5.57 -4.27 8.75
C ALA A 84 -6.47 -4.29 7.50
N ALA A 85 -7.52 -5.10 7.49
CA ALA A 85 -8.47 -5.17 6.39
C ALA A 85 -9.29 -3.87 6.22
N VAL A 86 -9.74 -3.28 7.33
CA VAL A 86 -10.45 -1.99 7.33
C VAL A 86 -9.54 -0.88 6.83
N VAL A 87 -8.30 -0.82 7.31
CA VAL A 87 -7.31 0.16 6.82
C VAL A 87 -7.10 0.00 5.31
N ALA A 88 -6.95 -1.22 4.81
CA ALA A 88 -6.81 -1.47 3.37
C ALA A 88 -8.06 -1.05 2.56
N LEU A 89 -9.28 -1.22 3.10
CA LEU A 89 -10.50 -0.68 2.48
C LEU A 89 -10.51 0.85 2.45
N LEU A 90 -10.16 1.51 3.56
CA LEU A 90 -10.13 2.98 3.62
C LEU A 90 -9.16 3.54 2.58
N VAL A 91 -7.99 2.93 2.45
CA VAL A 91 -7.01 3.28 1.40
C VAL A 91 -7.58 3.06 0.01
N THR A 92 -8.27 1.94 -0.23
CA THR A 92 -8.94 1.68 -1.52
C THR A 92 -9.94 2.79 -1.84
N THR A 93 -10.79 3.17 -0.87
CA THR A 93 -11.78 4.23 -1.05
C THR A 93 -11.13 5.57 -1.35
N ALA A 94 -10.07 5.93 -0.61
CA ALA A 94 -9.33 7.17 -0.84
C ALA A 94 -8.77 7.22 -2.27
N ILE A 95 -8.08 6.17 -2.70
CA ILE A 95 -7.50 6.06 -4.05
C ILE A 95 -8.59 6.14 -5.13
N MET A 96 -9.68 5.39 -4.98
CA MET A 96 -10.78 5.41 -5.96
C MET A 96 -11.43 6.79 -6.06
N SER A 97 -11.53 7.53 -4.94
CA SER A 97 -12.04 8.91 -4.98
C SER A 97 -11.08 9.85 -5.71
N SER A 98 -9.77 9.66 -5.57
CA SER A 98 -8.74 10.45 -6.25
C SER A 98 -8.67 10.20 -7.76
N ILE A 99 -9.06 9.01 -8.24
CA ILE A 99 -9.06 8.68 -9.68
C ILE A 99 -10.00 9.60 -10.46
N PHE A 100 -11.17 9.93 -9.90
CA PHE A 100 -12.13 10.81 -10.58
C PHE A 100 -11.68 12.28 -10.61
N THR A 101 -10.74 12.66 -9.75
CA THR A 101 -10.27 14.04 -9.62
C THR A 101 -8.93 14.29 -10.29
N THR A 102 -8.23 13.25 -10.78
CA THR A 102 -6.85 13.36 -11.25
C THR A 102 -6.65 12.78 -12.67
N PRO A 103 -6.46 13.62 -13.71
CA PRO A 103 -6.54 13.16 -15.11
C PRO A 103 -5.32 12.39 -15.66
N TYR A 104 -4.17 12.36 -14.96
CA TYR A 104 -2.89 11.91 -15.55
C TYR A 104 -2.35 10.55 -15.05
N TRP A 105 -3.01 9.90 -14.07
CA TRP A 105 -2.37 8.84 -13.27
C TRP A 105 -3.23 7.60 -13.01
N ASN A 106 -4.24 7.34 -13.84
CA ASN A 106 -5.22 6.28 -13.61
C ASN A 106 -4.61 4.91 -13.29
N MET A 107 -3.57 4.44 -14.01
CA MET A 107 -2.96 3.14 -13.71
C MET A 107 -2.16 3.12 -12.40
N LEU A 108 -1.46 4.21 -12.07
CA LEU A 108 -0.61 4.29 -10.87
C LEU A 108 -1.45 4.41 -9.58
N PHE A 109 -2.72 4.79 -9.71
CA PHE A 109 -3.72 4.72 -8.65
C PHE A 109 -4.52 3.41 -8.67
N LEU A 110 -4.89 2.92 -9.85
CA LEU A 110 -5.77 1.75 -9.98
C LEU A 110 -5.09 0.45 -9.52
N VAL A 111 -3.79 0.26 -9.80
CA VAL A 111 -3.04 -0.92 -9.32
C VAL A 111 -2.98 -0.95 -7.79
N PRO A 112 -2.58 0.13 -7.09
CA PRO A 112 -2.64 0.15 -5.63
C PRO A 112 -4.05 0.01 -5.06
N GLY A 113 -5.06 0.63 -5.67
CA GLY A 113 -6.45 0.52 -5.24
C GLY A 113 -6.96 -0.92 -5.28
N ILE A 114 -6.76 -1.62 -6.41
CA ILE A 114 -7.13 -3.04 -6.55
C ILE A 114 -6.35 -3.91 -5.56
N SER A 115 -5.05 -3.64 -5.39
CA SER A 115 -4.20 -4.40 -4.47
C SER A 115 -4.67 -4.25 -3.02
N CYS A 116 -5.02 -3.02 -2.60
CA CYS A 116 -5.57 -2.76 -1.27
C CYS A 116 -6.92 -3.45 -1.06
N LEU A 117 -7.78 -3.48 -2.08
CA LEU A 117 -9.04 -4.23 -2.01
C LEU A 117 -8.79 -5.75 -1.83
N ALA A 118 -7.83 -6.30 -2.58
CA ALA A 118 -7.45 -7.70 -2.44
C ALA A 118 -6.92 -8.02 -1.03
N PHE A 119 -6.09 -7.14 -0.47
CA PHE A 119 -5.62 -7.28 0.92
C PHE A 119 -6.76 -7.17 1.93
N ALA A 120 -7.73 -6.27 1.72
CA ALA A 120 -8.91 -6.17 2.56
C ALA A 120 -9.71 -7.49 2.59
N VAL A 121 -10.02 -8.04 1.41
CA VAL A 121 -10.75 -9.31 1.29
C VAL A 121 -9.96 -10.43 1.99
N TRP A 122 -8.66 -10.52 1.74
CA TRP A 122 -7.81 -11.54 2.37
C TRP A 122 -7.74 -11.39 3.89
N GLY A 123 -7.60 -10.16 4.40
CA GLY A 123 -7.57 -9.88 5.83
C GLY A 123 -8.89 -10.25 6.53
N PHE A 124 -10.04 -9.94 5.94
CA PHE A 124 -11.33 -10.38 6.47
C PHE A 124 -11.47 -11.91 6.46
N MET A 125 -11.06 -12.57 5.38
CA MET A 125 -11.06 -14.03 5.28
C MET A 125 -10.16 -14.69 6.34
N LEU A 126 -8.97 -14.13 6.61
CA LEU A 126 -8.10 -14.61 7.68
C LEU A 126 -8.72 -14.37 9.05
N SER A 127 -9.33 -13.21 9.28
CA SER A 127 -9.99 -12.89 10.56
C SER A 127 -11.11 -13.89 10.89
N ALA A 128 -11.86 -14.36 9.89
CA ALA A 128 -12.93 -15.34 10.07
C ALA A 128 -12.39 -16.74 10.43
N LYS A 129 -11.13 -17.05 10.09
CA LYS A 129 -10.48 -18.35 10.31
C LYS A 129 -9.72 -18.42 11.63
N VAL A 130 -9.26 -17.28 12.16
CA VAL A 130 -8.61 -17.21 13.48
C VAL A 130 -9.67 -17.41 14.55
N LYS A 131 -9.55 -18.46 15.36
CA LYS A 131 -10.47 -18.78 16.46
C LYS A 131 -10.37 -17.78 17.59
#